data_AF-A0AAU8SZM6-F1
#
_entry.id   AF-A0AAU8SZM6-F1
#
_cell.length_a   1.000
_cell.length_b   1.000
_cell.length_c   1.000
_cell.angle_alpha   90.00
_cell.angle_beta   90.00
_cell.angle_gamma   90.00
#
_symmetry.space_group_name_H-M   'P 1'
#
loop_
_entity.id
_entity.type
_entity.pdbx_description
1 polymer ?
#
loop_
_entity_poly.entity_id
_entity_poly.type
_entity_poly.pdbx_seq_one_letter_code
_entity_poly.pdbx_strand_id
1 'polypeptide(L)'
;MARYCITAANHDDPNNHVASKFKLWLWKPETEKWSPQNSASAKQVVELIESGHEVFTAHQGEKSITPGAPVEVELRIAKNETKYPISKMPGF
;
A
#
# COMPACT_ATOMS: atom_id res chain seq x y z
N MET A 1 6.38 15.28 -4.27
CA MET A 1 6.37 14.05 -3.45
C MET A 1 5.61 14.32 -2.16
N ALA A 2 4.72 13.42 -1.76
CA ALA A 2 3.90 13.55 -0.56
C ALA A 2 4.02 12.28 0.28
N ARG A 3 3.74 12.38 1.57
CA ARG A 3 3.83 11.25 2.52
C ARG A 3 2.44 10.80 2.93
N TYR A 4 2.20 9.51 2.81
CA TYR A 4 0.97 8.86 3.21
C TYR A 4 1.25 7.79 4.26
N CYS A 5 0.25 7.47 5.08
CA CYS A 5 0.31 6.29 5.92
C CYS A 5 -1.01 5.53 6.03
N ILE A 6 -0.89 4.23 6.25
CA ILE A 6 -2.00 3.28 6.42
C ILE A 6 -2.08 2.88 7.89
N THR A 7 -3.22 3.12 8.53
CA THR A 7 -3.41 2.80 9.97
C THR A 7 -4.33 1.63 10.24
N ALA A 8 -5.05 1.15 9.21
CA ALA A 8 -5.93 0.00 9.32
C ALA A 8 -6.15 -0.62 7.93
N ALA A 9 -6.41 -1.92 7.91
CA ALA A 9 -6.87 -2.65 6.74
C ALA A 9 -8.20 -3.33 7.09
N ASN A 10 -9.16 -3.28 6.16
CA ASN A 10 -10.39 -4.05 6.23
C ASN A 10 -10.35 -5.11 5.13
N HIS A 11 -10.53 -6.37 5.52
CA HIS A 11 -10.60 -7.52 4.63
C HIS A 11 -12.07 -7.89 4.42
N ASP A 12 -12.79 -7.10 3.60
CA ASP A 12 -14.23 -7.27 3.36
C ASP A 12 -14.58 -8.54 2.54
N ASP A 13 -13.62 -9.40 2.18
CA ASP A 13 -13.88 -10.66 1.47
C ASP A 13 -13.04 -11.84 2.03
N PRO A 14 -13.67 -12.81 2.72
CA PRO A 14 -12.97 -13.98 3.24
C PRO A 14 -12.40 -14.91 2.16
N ASN A 15 -12.81 -14.76 0.90
CA ASN A 15 -12.33 -15.56 -0.22
C ASN A 15 -11.33 -14.82 -1.13
N ASN A 16 -11.13 -13.52 -0.93
CA ASN A 16 -10.25 -12.70 -1.78
C ASN A 16 -9.47 -11.65 -0.98
N HIS A 17 -8.27 -12.02 -0.53
CA HIS A 17 -7.35 -11.16 0.21
C HIS A 17 -6.97 -9.85 -0.54
N VAL A 18 -7.23 -9.79 -1.86
CA VAL A 18 -6.91 -8.65 -2.72
C VAL A 18 -7.96 -7.52 -2.61
N ALA A 19 -9.16 -7.78 -2.07
CA ALA A 19 -10.23 -6.79 -1.90
C ALA A 19 -10.07 -5.91 -0.64
N SER A 20 -8.84 -5.78 -0.13
CA SER A 20 -8.58 -5.04 1.09
C SER A 20 -8.77 -3.53 0.89
N LYS A 21 -9.49 -2.90 1.82
CA LYS A 21 -9.59 -1.43 1.93
C LYS A 21 -8.68 -0.94 3.05
N PHE A 22 -7.97 0.15 2.81
CA PHE A 22 -6.99 0.71 3.70
C PHE A 22 -7.44 2.07 4.20
N LYS A 23 -7.31 2.31 5.51
CA LYS A 23 -7.52 3.64 6.09
C LYS A 23 -6.27 4.48 5.87
N LEU A 24 -6.37 5.45 4.96
CA LEU A 24 -5.26 6.26 4.48
C LEU A 24 -5.24 7.65 5.15
N TRP A 25 -4.04 8.15 5.40
CA TRP A 25 -3.78 9.50 5.91
C TRP A 25 -2.72 10.18 5.06
N LEU A 26 -2.83 11.50 4.93
CA LEU A 26 -1.87 12.35 4.22
C LEU A 26 -1.16 13.27 5.22
N TRP A 27 0.16 13.32 5.17
CA TRP A 27 0.95 14.28 5.95
C TRP A 27 0.77 15.70 5.39
N LYS A 28 0.43 16.63 6.27
CA LYS A 28 0.32 18.07 5.97
C LYS A 28 1.50 18.81 6.61
N PRO A 29 2.59 19.07 5.88
CA PRO A 29 3.78 19.71 6.44
C PRO A 29 3.49 21.11 7.01
N GLU A 30 2.50 21.81 6.47
CA GLU A 30 2.10 23.15 6.92
C GLU A 30 1.50 23.19 8.32
N THR A 31 0.90 22.07 8.77
CA THR A 31 0.30 21.96 10.10
C THR A 31 0.97 20.91 10.98
N GLU A 32 1.99 20.23 10.44
CA GLU A 32 2.66 19.07 11.02
C GLU A 32 1.67 18.02 11.53
N LYS A 33 0.60 17.76 10.75
CA LYS A 33 -0.48 16.85 11.13
C LYS A 33 -0.86 15.90 10.02
N TRP A 34 -1.39 14.76 10.44
CA TRP A 34 -2.01 13.79 9.53
C TRP A 34 -3.47 14.18 9.27
N SER A 35 -3.83 14.23 8.00
CA SER A 35 -5.20 14.49 7.55
C SER A 35 -5.83 13.19 7.04
N PRO A 36 -6.99 12.78 7.57
CA PRO A 36 -7.65 11.55 7.12
C PRO A 36 -8.07 11.70 5.65
N GLN A 37 -7.87 10.64 4.88
CA GLN A 37 -8.33 10.54 3.50
C GLN A 37 -9.49 9.54 3.41
N ASN A 38 -10.13 9.48 2.24
CA ASN A 38 -11.03 8.38 1.92
C ASN A 38 -10.30 7.04 2.02
N SER A 39 -11.05 5.96 2.28
CA SER A 39 -10.47 4.63 2.24
C SER A 39 -9.90 4.35 0.83
N ALA A 40 -8.74 3.70 0.79
CA ALA A 40 -8.03 3.38 -0.43
C ALA A 40 -8.07 1.87 -0.68
N SER A 41 -8.29 1.45 -1.92
CA SER A 41 -8.06 0.07 -2.35
C SER A 41 -6.57 -0.22 -2.50
N ALA A 42 -6.18 -1.50 -2.58
CA ALA A 42 -4.81 -1.90 -2.90
C ALA A 42 -4.30 -1.23 -4.19
N LYS A 43 -5.14 -1.18 -5.23
CA LYS A 43 -4.81 -0.50 -6.50
C LYS A 43 -4.43 0.97 -6.31
N GLN A 44 -5.21 1.70 -5.53
CA GLN A 44 -4.93 3.12 -5.27
C GLN A 44 -3.65 3.31 -4.47
N VAL A 45 -3.31 2.38 -3.56
CA VAL A 45 -2.03 2.42 -2.85
C VAL A 45 -0.85 2.19 -3.82
N VAL A 46 -0.98 1.25 -4.76
CA VAL A 46 0.03 1.04 -5.82
C VAL A 46 0.20 2.31 -6.67
N GLU A 47 -0.90 2.93 -7.12
CA GLU A 47 -0.86 4.17 -7.90
C GLU A 47 -0.12 5.31 -7.17
N LEU A 48 -0.25 5.42 -5.85
CA LEU A 48 0.49 6.39 -5.05
C LEU A 48 2.00 6.11 -5.08
N ILE A 49 2.41 4.85 -4.90
CA ILE A 49 3.81 4.44 -4.91
C ILE A 49 4.42 4.67 -6.30
N GLU A 50 3.72 4.26 -7.37
CA GLU A 50 4.16 4.46 -8.76
C GLU A 50 4.26 5.93 -9.15
N SER A 51 3.44 6.79 -8.55
CA SER A 51 3.51 8.25 -8.72
C SER A 51 4.66 8.90 -7.93
N GLY A 52 5.49 8.10 -7.24
CA GLY A 52 6.64 8.57 -6.47
C GLY A 52 6.29 9.16 -5.10
N HIS A 53 5.13 8.82 -4.53
CA HIS A 53 4.80 9.16 -3.15
C HIS A 53 5.38 8.14 -2.17
N GLU A 54 5.69 8.58 -0.96
CA GLU A 54 6.09 7.68 0.12
C GLU A 54 4.84 7.18 0.86
N VAL A 55 4.70 5.87 1.02
CA VAL A 55 3.60 5.26 1.77
C VAL A 55 4.19 4.41 2.90
N PHE A 56 3.67 4.59 4.11
CA PHE A 56 4.12 3.84 5.30
C PHE A 56 2.96 3.11 5.98
N THR A 57 3.27 2.04 6.70
CA THR A 57 2.39 1.57 7.77
C THR A 57 2.42 2.58 8.92
N ALA A 58 1.38 2.64 9.76
CA ALA A 58 1.39 3.47 10.94
C ALA A 58 0.46 2.92 12.02
N HIS A 59 0.78 3.23 13.28
CA HIS A 59 -0.10 2.99 14.41
C HIS A 59 -0.88 4.27 14.74
N GLN A 60 -2.21 4.18 14.78
CA GLN A 60 -3.07 5.28 15.23
C GLN A 60 -3.32 5.14 16.74
N GLY A 61 -2.70 6.00 17.54
CA GLY A 61 -3.02 6.18 18.96
C GLY A 61 -4.17 7.18 19.15
N GLU A 62 -4.53 7.47 20.41
CA GLU A 62 -5.64 8.39 20.73
C GLU A 62 -5.44 9.82 20.22
N LYS A 63 -4.19 10.31 20.23
CA LYS A 63 -3.85 11.71 19.91
C LYS A 63 -2.77 11.85 18.84
N SER A 64 -2.21 10.75 18.35
CA SER A 64 -1.08 10.75 17.43
C SER A 64 -1.11 9.57 16.47
N ILE A 65 -0.40 9.73 15.35
CA ILE A 65 -0.13 8.66 14.40
C ILE A 65 1.39 8.52 14.33
N THR A 66 1.87 7.32 14.60
CA THR A 66 3.30 6.99 14.59
C THR A 66 3.61 6.16 13.34
N PRO A 67 4.41 6.68 12.39
CA PRO A 67 4.82 5.93 11.20
C PRO A 67 5.64 4.70 11.56
N GLY A 68 5.47 3.65 10.76
CA GLY A 68 6.22 2.40 10.82
C GLY A 68 7.04 2.17 9.55
N ALA A 69 7.04 0.93 9.07
CA ALA A 69 7.79 0.52 7.88
C ALA A 69 7.19 1.09 6.58
N PRO A 70 8.01 1.32 5.54
CA PRO A 70 7.52 1.66 4.21
C PRO A 70 6.66 0.53 3.63
N VAL A 71 5.70 0.90 2.79
CA VAL A 71 4.86 -0.01 2.03
C VAL A 71 5.43 -0.13 0.63
N GLU A 72 5.60 -1.36 0.18
CA GLU A 72 6.18 -1.70 -1.13
C GLU A 72 5.23 -2.60 -1.91
N VAL A 73 5.45 -2.69 -3.23
CA VAL A 73 4.67 -3.53 -4.14
C VAL A 73 5.51 -4.73 -4.56
N GLU A 74 5.07 -5.93 -4.20
CA GLU A 74 5.69 -7.17 -4.66
C GLU A 74 4.85 -7.82 -5.77
N LEU A 75 5.47 -8.09 -6.91
CA LEU A 75 4.88 -8.90 -7.98
C LEU A 75 5.15 -10.38 -7.72
N ARG A 76 4.10 -11.13 -7.37
CA ARG A 76 4.19 -12.58 -7.18
C ARG A 76 3.66 -13.34 -8.40
N ILE A 77 4.45 -14.27 -8.92
CA ILE A 77 4.04 -15.18 -9.99
C ILE A 77 3.53 -16.49 -9.38
N ALA A 78 2.23 -16.74 -9.54
CA ALA A 78 1.51 -17.79 -8.81
C ALA A 78 1.99 -19.22 -9.12
N LYS A 79 2.41 -19.49 -10.36
CA LYS A 79 2.94 -20.79 -10.79
C LYS A 79 4.06 -20.56 -11.82
N ASN A 80 5.29 -20.78 -11.41
CA ASN A 80 6.47 -20.62 -12.27
C ASN A 80 6.92 -21.94 -12.95
N GLU A 81 6.36 -23.08 -12.55
CA GLU A 81 6.69 -24.42 -13.07
C GLU A 81 5.68 -24.90 -14.13
N THR A 82 5.22 -23.99 -14.98
CA THR A 82 4.27 -24.34 -16.06
C THR A 82 4.98 -24.50 -17.41
N LYS A 83 4.21 -24.60 -18.50
CA LYS A 83 4.71 -24.79 -19.88
C LYS A 83 5.82 -23.81 -20.27
N TYR A 84 5.88 -22.64 -19.62
CA TYR A 84 6.89 -21.63 -19.91
C TYR A 84 7.44 -21.00 -18.60
N PRO A 85 8.56 -21.52 -18.07
CA PRO A 85 9.22 -20.96 -16.89
C PRO A 85 9.74 -19.54 -17.14
N ILE A 86 9.71 -18.67 -16.12
CA ILE A 86 10.26 -17.31 -16.21
C ILE A 86 11.74 -17.34 -16.65
N SER A 87 12.51 -18.32 -16.16
CA SER A 87 13.92 -18.47 -16.52
C SER A 87 14.17 -18.75 -18.01
N LYS A 88 13.12 -19.10 -18.76
CA LYS A 88 13.18 -19.32 -20.22
C LYS A 88 12.56 -18.18 -21.03
N MET A 89 12.06 -17.12 -20.37
CA MET A 89 11.57 -15.92 -21.05
C MET A 89 12.75 -15.23 -21.77
N PRO A 90 12.54 -14.69 -22.99
CA PRO A 90 13.57 -13.91 -23.67
C PRO A 90 13.90 -12.67 -22.84
N GLY A 91 15.20 -12.36 -22.73
CA GLY A 91 15.64 -11.07 -22.22
C GLY A 91 15.26 -9.94 -23.18
N PHE A 92 15.16 -8.72 -22.65
CA PHE A 92 14.98 -7.49 -23.41
C PHE A 92 16.20 -6.60 -23.23
#